data_AF-D8FBH2-F1
#
_entry.id   AF-D8FBH2-F1
#
_cell.length_a   1.000
_cell.length_b   1.000
_cell.length_c   1.000
_cell.angle_alpha   90.00
_cell.angle_beta   90.00
_cell.angle_gamma   90.00
#
_symmetry.space_group_name_H-M   'P 1'
#
loop_
_entity.id
_entity.type
_entity.pdbx_description
1 polymer ?
#
loop_
_entity_poly.entity_id
_entity_poly.type
_entity_poly.pdbx_seq_one_letter_code
_entity_poly.pdbx_strand_id
1 'polypeptide(L)'
;MRRYFLFVFFLSLVWLVSGCATKKLAPVSDEDNPAHHYLMGMELVDKGDIDEADARFQRALQLEPDYAPALAGRALAAACRTKAESDAEHKSVELKRALDLLDDAEDEAKGDSQKFMVEVTGIRVYTRAKPKDWIDDAEDCYEDSMDLDKGNEAELPYYRSKTAAPYFMGRAYFANYQFRKSEDMLSKVMSASPGRWHEPAEKLFRKVHKIVRASAGYTLTDVAKRIAVKDRVSRADVAALLVDEIHLDRLMAGRIAAPQKKNPEAFIPADVRENLFKPEILVVVKWDLRGLEPIYDSTSRAYLFYPNKPISRKELAFVLEDILIKITGDESLASKYYGQSNSPYPDVPPTSAYYNAVTNSVTRGLMAPDLSGAFRPDENTDGAELLQSVLRLRNVMNVQ
;
A
#
# COMPACT_ATOMS: atom_id res chain seq x y z
N MET A 1 69.66 19.93 17.90
CA MET A 1 68.54 20.71 17.32
C MET A 1 67.56 19.90 16.46
N ARG A 2 67.96 18.80 15.82
CA ARG A 2 67.10 18.01 14.90
C ARG A 2 66.04 17.10 15.58
N ARG A 3 66.21 16.75 16.86
CA ARG A 3 65.26 15.90 17.63
C ARG A 3 64.08 16.67 18.24
N TYR A 4 64.25 17.96 18.54
CA TYR A 4 63.16 18.81 19.05
C TYR A 4 62.20 19.24 17.92
N PHE A 5 62.70 19.38 16.69
CA PHE A 5 61.86 19.71 15.53
C PHE A 5 60.86 18.62 15.18
N LEU A 6 61.25 17.34 15.29
CA LEU A 6 60.36 16.20 15.06
C LEU A 6 59.28 16.05 16.15
N PHE A 7 59.59 16.42 17.40
CA PHE A 7 58.63 16.34 18.51
C PHE A 7 57.60 17.48 18.47
N VAL A 8 58.01 18.69 18.06
CA VAL A 8 57.11 19.83 17.86
C VAL A 8 56.19 19.61 16.65
N PHE A 9 56.69 18.96 15.58
CA PHE A 9 55.88 18.63 14.42
C PHE A 9 54.82 17.54 14.72
N PHE A 10 55.12 16.60 15.61
CA PHE A 10 54.15 15.59 16.06
C PHE A 10 53.08 16.19 17.00
N LEU A 11 53.45 17.15 17.87
CA LEU A 11 52.46 17.85 18.71
C LEU A 11 51.56 18.79 17.90
N SER A 12 52.04 19.39 16.81
CA SER A 12 51.20 20.20 15.92
C SER A 12 50.26 19.36 15.05
N LEU A 13 50.61 18.11 14.76
CA LEU A 13 49.75 17.20 14.00
C LEU A 13 48.61 16.63 14.86
N VAL A 14 48.81 16.49 16.17
CA VAL A 14 47.76 16.07 17.11
C VAL A 14 46.69 17.15 17.33
N TRP A 15 47.01 18.44 17.09
CA TRP A 15 46.02 19.54 17.12
C TRP A 15 45.20 19.70 15.84
N LEU A 16 45.58 19.02 14.74
CA LEU A 16 44.86 19.06 13.47
C LEU A 16 43.86 17.90 13.28
N VAL A 17 43.83 16.94 14.22
CA VAL A 17 42.85 15.83 14.26
C VAL A 17 41.74 16.09 15.29
N SER A 18 41.57 17.34 15.75
CA SER A 18 40.28 17.79 16.26
C SER A 18 39.32 17.92 15.08
N GLY A 19 38.92 16.77 14.54
CA GLY A 19 37.85 16.63 13.58
C GLY A 19 36.64 17.39 14.08
N CYS A 20 35.84 17.91 13.14
CA CYS A 20 34.65 18.70 13.38
C CYS A 20 33.67 18.00 14.33
N ALA A 21 33.93 18.07 15.64
CA ALA A 21 32.93 17.78 16.65
C ALA A 21 31.87 18.85 16.47
N THR A 22 30.71 18.44 15.94
CA THR A 22 29.52 19.28 15.85
C THR A 22 29.27 19.84 17.25
N LYS A 23 29.50 21.15 17.39
CA LYS A 23 29.43 21.80 18.70
C LYS A 23 27.99 21.72 19.18
N LYS A 24 27.76 20.98 20.26
CA LYS A 24 26.45 20.86 20.94
C LYS A 24 25.85 22.25 21.12
N LEU A 25 24.68 22.50 20.53
CA LEU A 25 23.98 23.77 20.69
C LEU A 25 23.32 23.82 22.06
N ALA A 26 23.29 25.01 22.65
CA ALA A 26 22.49 25.24 23.85
C ALA A 26 20.99 25.22 23.50
N PRO A 27 20.14 24.64 24.37
CA PRO A 27 18.70 24.73 24.22
C PRO A 27 18.23 26.19 24.38
N VAL A 28 17.23 26.58 23.61
CA VAL A 28 16.63 27.93 23.62
C VAL A 28 15.56 28.06 24.71
N SER A 29 14.89 26.97 25.08
CA SER A 29 13.94 26.85 26.19
C SER A 29 13.91 25.42 26.74
N ASP A 30 13.15 25.17 27.81
CA ASP A 30 13.01 23.83 28.40
C ASP A 30 12.36 22.83 27.41
N GLU A 31 11.52 23.33 26.50
CA GLU A 31 10.87 22.55 25.44
C GLU A 31 11.81 22.26 24.25
N ASP A 32 12.94 22.98 24.12
CA ASP A 32 13.94 22.78 23.07
C ASP A 32 14.88 21.63 23.40
N ASN A 33 14.32 20.42 23.44
CA ASN A 33 15.04 19.18 23.75
C ASN A 33 14.96 18.16 22.59
N PRO A 34 15.89 17.19 22.51
CA PRO A 34 15.95 16.23 21.41
C PRO A 34 14.67 15.42 21.21
N ALA A 35 14.04 14.97 22.30
CA ALA A 35 12.81 14.17 22.25
C ALA A 35 11.63 14.95 21.64
N HIS A 36 11.51 16.25 21.92
CA HIS A 36 10.49 17.12 21.34
C HIS A 36 10.67 17.27 19.83
N HIS A 37 11.88 17.59 19.38
CA HIS A 37 12.16 17.71 17.94
C HIS A 37 12.01 16.38 17.20
N TYR A 38 12.39 15.27 17.81
CA TYR A 38 12.13 13.93 17.27
C TYR A 38 10.63 13.68 17.10
N LEU A 39 9.82 13.97 18.12
CA LEU A 39 8.36 13.81 18.03
C LEU A 39 7.78 14.64 16.87
N MET A 40 8.17 15.92 16.78
CA MET A 40 7.74 16.80 15.68
C MET A 40 8.16 16.25 14.31
N GLY A 41 9.39 15.78 14.18
CA GLY A 41 9.90 15.18 12.95
C GLY A 41 9.07 13.98 12.52
N MET A 42 8.73 13.09 13.46
CA MET A 42 7.91 11.91 13.17
C MET A 42 6.46 12.27 12.78
N GLU A 43 5.88 13.32 13.37
CA GLU A 43 4.57 13.85 12.97
C GLU A 43 4.59 14.47 11.56
N LEU A 44 5.70 15.11 11.18
CA LEU A 44 5.90 15.64 9.83
C LEU A 44 6.07 14.52 8.79
N VAL A 45 6.78 13.43 9.15
CA VAL A 45 6.85 12.22 8.30
C VAL A 45 5.45 11.64 8.05
N ASP A 46 4.58 11.63 9.06
CA ASP A 46 3.20 11.14 8.91
C ASP A 46 2.36 12.04 7.99
N LYS A 47 2.66 13.34 7.93
CA LYS A 47 2.05 14.31 7.00
C LYS A 47 2.64 14.27 5.59
N GLY A 48 3.83 13.71 5.43
CA GLY A 48 4.57 13.67 4.17
C GLY A 48 5.54 14.84 3.96
N ASP A 49 5.72 15.70 4.96
CA ASP A 49 6.62 16.86 4.92
C ASP A 49 8.05 16.42 5.28
N ILE A 50 8.69 15.69 4.36
CA ILE A 50 9.95 14.96 4.63
C ILE A 50 11.14 15.91 4.87
N ASP A 51 11.19 17.06 4.22
CA ASP A 51 12.31 18.00 4.35
C ASP A 51 12.25 18.75 5.69
N GLU A 52 11.07 19.20 6.10
CA GLU A 52 10.84 19.76 7.43
C GLU A 52 11.08 18.72 8.52
N ALA A 53 10.74 17.45 8.29
CA ALA A 53 11.03 16.37 9.22
C ALA A 53 12.55 16.19 9.43
N ASP A 54 13.34 16.11 8.35
CA ASP A 54 14.81 16.00 8.42
C ASP A 54 15.42 17.20 9.16
N ALA A 55 14.90 18.42 8.95
CA ALA A 55 15.33 19.60 9.68
C ALA A 55 15.06 19.50 11.20
N ARG A 56 13.93 18.90 11.62
CA ARG A 56 13.64 18.67 13.04
C ARG A 56 14.57 17.62 13.64
N PHE A 57 14.80 16.51 12.96
CA PHE A 57 15.77 15.53 13.44
C PHE A 57 17.18 16.11 13.50
N GLN A 58 17.57 16.92 12.52
CA GLN A 58 18.86 17.62 12.56
C GLN A 58 18.95 18.57 13.76
N ARG A 59 17.86 19.25 14.13
CA ARG A 59 17.83 20.07 15.36
C ARG A 59 18.00 19.22 16.62
N ALA A 60 17.38 18.05 16.69
CA ALA A 60 17.59 17.11 17.79
C ALA A 60 19.08 16.71 17.88
N LEU A 61 19.73 16.40 16.76
CA LEU A 61 21.16 16.05 16.71
C LEU A 61 22.10 17.23 16.99
N GLN A 62 21.68 18.47 16.72
CA GLN A 62 22.44 19.65 17.16
C GLN A 62 22.42 19.81 18.69
N LEU A 63 21.32 19.42 19.34
CA LEU A 63 21.17 19.46 20.79
C LEU A 63 21.84 18.27 21.47
N GLU A 64 21.82 17.09 20.86
CA GLU A 64 22.45 15.85 21.34
C GLU A 64 22.91 15.03 20.13
N PRO A 65 24.21 15.10 19.77
CA PRO A 65 24.75 14.47 18.54
C PRO A 65 24.56 12.96 18.43
N ASP A 66 24.49 12.28 19.57
CA ASP A 66 24.33 10.83 19.75
C ASP A 66 22.88 10.45 20.09
N TYR A 67 21.90 11.32 19.82
CA TYR A 67 20.50 11.01 20.05
C TYR A 67 19.97 10.03 18.99
N ALA A 68 20.14 8.73 19.24
CA ALA A 68 19.79 7.63 18.35
C ALA A 68 18.40 7.73 17.69
N PRO A 69 17.30 8.10 18.40
CA PRO A 69 16.00 8.24 17.75
C PRO A 69 15.97 9.27 16.63
N ALA A 70 16.76 10.35 16.72
CA ALA A 70 16.87 11.33 15.65
C ALA A 70 17.75 10.85 14.50
N LEU A 71 18.80 10.06 14.74
CA LEU A 71 19.56 9.38 13.68
C LEU A 71 18.63 8.46 12.87
N ALA A 72 17.87 7.60 13.54
CA ALA A 72 16.86 6.73 12.92
C ALA A 72 15.75 7.54 12.20
N GLY A 73 15.34 8.68 12.77
CA GLY A 73 14.40 9.60 12.13
C GLY A 73 14.92 10.15 10.79
N ARG A 74 16.21 10.51 10.72
CA ARG A 74 16.86 10.94 9.47
C ARG A 74 17.04 9.80 8.48
N ALA A 75 17.35 8.60 8.96
CA ALA A 75 17.36 7.38 8.15
C ALA A 75 16.00 7.18 7.47
N LEU A 76 14.90 7.34 8.23
CA LEU A 76 13.54 7.24 7.70
C LEU A 76 13.22 8.36 6.69
N ALA A 77 13.69 9.58 6.91
CA ALA A 77 13.53 10.67 5.95
C ALA A 77 14.26 10.38 4.62
N ALA A 78 15.51 9.92 4.68
CA ALA A 78 16.27 9.48 3.51
C ALA A 78 15.59 8.30 2.80
N ALA A 79 15.12 7.29 3.53
CA ALA A 79 14.35 6.18 2.99
C ALA A 79 13.07 6.64 2.27
N CYS A 80 12.39 7.67 2.78
CA CYS A 80 11.23 8.24 2.09
C CYS A 80 11.61 8.91 0.76
N ARG A 81 12.78 9.56 0.68
CA ARG A 81 13.30 10.19 -0.56
C ARG A 81 13.67 9.15 -1.62
N THR A 82 14.23 7.99 -1.24
CA THR A 82 14.54 6.90 -2.20
C THR A 82 13.34 6.44 -3.03
N LYS A 83 12.13 6.51 -2.46
CA LYS A 83 10.89 6.12 -3.14
C LYS A 83 10.39 7.17 -4.13
N ALA A 84 10.65 8.45 -3.85
CA ALA A 84 10.24 9.57 -4.70
C ALA A 84 11.19 9.78 -5.89
N GLU A 85 12.45 9.37 -5.75
CA GLU A 85 13.48 9.57 -6.75
C GLU A 85 13.36 8.58 -7.93
N SER A 86 13.40 9.14 -9.13
CA SER A 86 13.37 8.38 -10.40
C SER A 86 14.76 8.11 -10.94
N ASP A 87 15.75 8.92 -10.57
CA ASP A 87 17.14 8.74 -10.94
C ASP A 87 17.79 7.61 -10.13
N ALA A 88 18.39 6.64 -10.82
CA ALA A 88 18.94 5.44 -10.19
C ALA A 88 20.17 5.75 -9.32
N GLU A 89 20.98 6.74 -9.70
CA GLU A 89 22.18 7.11 -8.97
C GLU A 89 21.82 7.83 -7.67
N HIS A 90 20.96 8.85 -7.74
CA HIS A 90 20.45 9.54 -6.55
C HIS A 90 19.71 8.59 -5.60
N LYS A 91 18.91 7.66 -6.13
CA LYS A 91 18.26 6.64 -5.32
C LYS A 91 19.26 5.77 -4.57
N SER A 92 20.37 5.41 -5.19
CA SER A 92 21.43 4.61 -4.55
C SER A 92 22.14 5.38 -3.43
N VAL A 93 22.36 6.69 -3.62
CA VAL A 93 22.98 7.57 -2.62
C VAL A 93 22.06 7.73 -1.41
N GLU A 94 20.79 8.04 -1.61
CA GLU A 94 19.82 8.17 -0.52
C GLU A 94 19.57 6.83 0.19
N LEU A 95 19.61 5.70 -0.53
CA LEU A 95 19.52 4.37 0.07
C LEU A 95 20.70 4.12 0.99
N LYS A 96 21.93 4.34 0.50
CA LYS A 96 23.13 4.19 1.31
C LYS A 96 23.07 5.07 2.56
N ARG A 97 22.72 6.34 2.39
CA ARG A 97 22.56 7.29 3.50
C ARG A 97 21.53 6.82 4.52
N ALA A 98 20.41 6.25 4.08
CA ALA A 98 19.39 5.72 4.97
C ALA A 98 19.91 4.56 5.82
N LEU A 99 20.68 3.65 5.21
CA LEU A 99 21.24 2.50 5.91
C LEU A 99 22.39 2.90 6.85
N ASP A 100 23.32 3.75 6.39
CA ASP A 100 24.43 4.25 7.21
C ASP A 100 23.90 4.98 8.47
N LEU A 101 22.84 5.80 8.33
CA LEU A 101 22.22 6.50 9.47
C LEU A 101 21.43 5.59 10.41
N LEU A 102 20.94 4.45 9.91
CA LEU A 102 20.23 3.47 10.73
C LEU A 102 21.24 2.67 11.56
N ASP A 103 22.34 2.24 10.95
CA ASP A 103 23.48 1.58 11.61
C ASP A 103 24.05 2.49 12.72
N ASP A 104 24.32 3.76 12.42
CA ASP A 104 24.74 4.76 13.42
C ASP A 104 23.71 4.88 14.57
N ALA A 105 22.41 4.76 14.28
CA ALA A 105 21.36 4.86 15.28
C ALA A 105 21.31 3.63 16.20
N GLU A 106 21.53 2.44 15.66
CA GLU A 106 21.58 1.18 16.40
C GLU A 106 22.77 1.18 17.37
N ASP A 107 23.94 1.63 16.90
CA ASP A 107 25.17 1.76 17.71
C ASP A 107 25.02 2.75 18.87
N GLU A 108 24.36 3.89 18.64
CA GLU A 108 24.21 4.96 19.64
C GLU A 108 23.01 4.76 20.58
N ALA A 109 22.16 3.75 20.35
CA ALA A 109 20.91 3.57 21.09
C ALA A 109 21.13 3.23 22.58
N LYS A 110 20.70 4.15 23.46
CA LYS A 110 20.86 4.01 24.92
C LYS A 110 19.57 3.59 25.61
N GLY A 111 19.61 2.40 26.23
CA GLY A 111 18.51 1.83 26.98
C GLY A 111 17.36 1.32 26.09
N ASP A 112 16.44 0.56 26.69
CA ASP A 112 15.41 -0.17 25.95
C ASP A 112 14.44 0.75 25.20
N SER A 113 14.15 1.94 25.75
CA SER A 113 13.25 2.92 25.13
C SER A 113 13.81 3.43 23.80
N GLN A 114 15.10 3.80 23.74
CA GLN A 114 15.72 4.24 22.48
C GLN A 114 15.90 3.09 21.50
N LYS A 115 16.37 1.94 21.97
CA LYS A 115 16.51 0.73 21.14
C LYS A 115 15.18 0.39 20.47
N PHE A 116 14.09 0.31 21.24
CA PHE A 116 12.76 0.07 20.68
C PHE A 116 12.35 1.10 19.62
N MET A 117 12.63 2.38 19.86
CA MET A 117 12.33 3.43 18.87
C MET A 117 13.14 3.29 17.60
N VAL A 118 14.43 2.94 17.71
CA VAL A 118 15.32 2.68 16.57
C VAL A 118 14.82 1.47 15.79
N GLU A 119 14.60 0.33 16.43
CA GLU A 119 14.15 -0.90 15.77
C GLU A 119 12.82 -0.73 15.02
N VAL A 120 11.80 -0.16 15.67
CA VAL A 120 10.51 0.09 15.00
C VAL A 120 10.65 1.09 13.85
N THR A 121 11.62 2.01 13.95
CA THR A 121 11.96 2.91 12.83
C THR A 121 12.71 2.16 11.73
N GLY A 122 13.57 1.21 12.05
CA GLY A 122 14.23 0.29 11.13
C GLY A 122 13.24 -0.47 10.26
N ILE A 123 12.21 -1.09 10.85
CA ILE A 123 11.10 -1.72 10.11
C ILE A 123 10.52 -0.76 9.04
N ARG A 124 10.34 0.51 9.41
CA ARG A 124 9.83 1.55 8.50
C ARG A 124 10.83 1.91 7.41
N VAL A 125 12.12 2.06 7.75
CA VAL A 125 13.21 2.34 6.82
C VAL A 125 13.26 1.24 5.75
N TYR A 126 13.37 -0.02 6.15
CA TYR A 126 13.42 -1.16 5.23
C TYR A 126 12.15 -1.27 4.37
N THR A 127 10.97 -1.08 4.96
CA THR A 127 9.70 -1.09 4.21
C THR A 127 9.63 0.00 3.13
N ARG A 128 10.27 1.16 3.37
CA ARG A 128 10.26 2.31 2.44
C ARG A 128 11.34 2.17 1.36
N ALA A 129 12.56 1.86 1.79
CA ALA A 129 13.73 1.82 0.94
C ALA A 129 13.79 0.55 0.08
N LYS A 130 13.27 -0.57 0.61
CA LYS A 130 13.26 -1.90 0.00
C LYS A 130 14.62 -2.28 -0.63
N PRO A 131 15.73 -2.26 0.14
CA PRO A 131 16.98 -2.87 -0.30
C PRO A 131 16.80 -4.36 -0.62
N LYS A 132 17.87 -5.00 -1.10
CA LYS A 132 17.87 -6.46 -1.24
C LYS A 132 17.59 -7.09 0.13
N ASP A 133 16.76 -8.13 0.17
CA ASP A 133 16.43 -8.90 1.38
C ASP A 133 15.75 -8.08 2.50
N TRP A 134 15.26 -6.87 2.21
CA TRP A 134 14.67 -5.91 3.17
C TRP A 134 13.58 -6.45 4.10
N ILE A 135 12.90 -7.53 3.72
CA ILE A 135 11.86 -8.10 4.57
C ILE A 135 12.47 -8.90 5.71
N ASP A 136 13.61 -9.55 5.48
CA ASP A 136 14.33 -10.30 6.50
C ASP A 136 14.94 -9.29 7.49
N ASP A 137 15.57 -8.20 7.01
CA ASP A 137 16.06 -7.12 7.88
C ASP A 137 14.93 -6.47 8.71
N ALA A 138 13.72 -6.34 8.15
CA ALA A 138 12.56 -5.84 8.89
C ALA A 138 12.01 -6.87 9.91
N GLU A 139 12.15 -8.17 9.65
CA GLU A 139 11.85 -9.23 10.60
C GLU A 139 12.83 -9.19 11.78
N ASP A 140 14.13 -9.01 11.51
CA ASP A 140 15.18 -8.89 12.53
C ASP A 140 14.90 -7.71 13.47
N CYS A 141 14.66 -6.50 12.93
CA CYS A 141 14.26 -5.35 13.75
C CYS A 141 12.98 -5.61 14.57
N TYR A 142 12.02 -6.36 14.01
CA TYR A 142 10.81 -6.71 14.75
C TYR A 142 11.13 -7.63 15.94
N GLU A 143 11.95 -8.66 15.74
CA GLU A 143 12.39 -9.59 16.78
C GLU A 143 13.15 -8.84 17.88
N ASP A 144 14.15 -8.03 17.51
CA ASP A 144 14.95 -7.22 18.45
C ASP A 144 14.07 -6.25 19.24
N SER A 145 13.07 -5.62 18.61
CA SER A 145 12.13 -4.74 19.31
C SER A 145 11.27 -5.46 20.36
N MET A 146 11.01 -6.75 20.17
CA MET A 146 10.16 -7.56 21.03
C MET A 146 10.93 -8.24 22.16
N ASP A 147 12.23 -8.47 21.98
CA ASP A 147 13.14 -9.06 22.98
C ASP A 147 13.56 -8.08 24.07
N LEU A 148 13.42 -6.77 23.84
CA LEU A 148 13.65 -5.75 24.85
C LEU A 148 12.72 -5.96 26.05
N ASP A 149 13.29 -5.83 27.26
CA ASP A 149 12.57 -5.90 28.54
C ASP A 149 11.37 -4.95 28.54
N LYS A 150 10.47 -5.04 29.54
CA LYS A 150 9.33 -4.12 29.68
C LYS A 150 9.82 -2.70 29.99
N GLY A 151 10.40 -2.03 28.99
CA GLY A 151 10.74 -0.63 28.98
C GLY A 151 9.50 0.20 29.29
N ASN A 152 9.73 1.35 29.87
CA ASN A 152 8.65 2.23 30.31
C ASN A 152 7.95 2.80 29.06
N GLU A 153 6.75 2.33 28.73
CA GLU A 153 5.96 2.86 27.60
C GLU A 153 5.77 4.40 27.68
N ALA A 154 5.88 4.99 28.88
CA ALA A 154 5.87 6.43 29.08
C ALA A 154 7.04 7.18 28.41
N GLU A 155 8.12 6.48 28.05
CA GLU A 155 9.33 7.02 27.40
C GLU A 155 9.33 6.83 25.88
N LEU A 156 8.17 6.55 25.27
CA LEU A 156 8.01 6.44 23.81
C LEU A 156 7.22 7.66 23.28
N PRO A 157 7.85 8.83 23.01
CA PRO A 157 7.14 10.06 22.69
C PRO A 157 6.23 9.93 21.46
N TYR A 158 6.72 9.23 20.43
CA TYR A 158 5.96 8.99 19.20
C TYR A 158 5.22 7.65 19.24
N TYR A 159 5.90 6.53 19.48
CA TYR A 159 5.27 5.21 19.34
C TYR A 159 4.23 4.91 20.42
N ARG A 160 4.32 5.53 21.61
CA ARG A 160 3.38 5.44 22.74
C ARG A 160 3.17 4.06 23.37
N SER A 161 3.41 2.97 22.63
CA SER A 161 3.17 1.59 23.09
C SER A 161 3.97 0.61 22.23
N LYS A 162 4.28 -0.55 22.80
CA LYS A 162 4.91 -1.67 22.07
C LYS A 162 4.07 -2.21 20.91
N THR A 163 2.76 -1.93 20.88
CA THR A 163 1.86 -2.27 19.75
C THR A 163 2.26 -1.63 18.41
N ALA A 164 3.14 -0.62 18.43
CA ALA A 164 3.73 -0.05 17.23
C ALA A 164 4.49 -1.09 16.39
N ALA A 165 5.29 -1.95 17.02
CA ALA A 165 6.12 -2.94 16.33
C ALA A 165 5.26 -3.90 15.46
N PRO A 166 4.25 -4.62 16.00
CA PRO A 166 3.39 -5.45 15.17
C PRO A 166 2.56 -4.66 14.16
N TYR A 167 2.19 -3.40 14.43
CA TYR A 167 1.53 -2.57 13.42
C TYR A 167 2.44 -2.31 12.20
N PHE A 168 3.67 -1.83 12.42
CA PHE A 168 4.58 -1.55 11.31
C PHE A 168 5.06 -2.82 10.62
N MET A 169 5.25 -3.92 11.35
CA MET A 169 5.56 -5.21 10.74
C MET A 169 4.39 -5.75 9.90
N GLY A 170 3.16 -5.59 10.37
CA GLY A 170 1.96 -5.89 9.58
C GLY A 170 1.90 -5.11 8.27
N ARG A 171 2.36 -3.84 8.27
CA ARG A 171 2.51 -3.03 7.05
C ARG A 171 3.64 -3.51 6.16
N ALA A 172 4.77 -3.92 6.71
CA ALA A 172 5.89 -4.50 5.97
C ALA A 172 5.43 -5.75 5.22
N TYR A 173 4.81 -6.70 5.91
CA TYR A 173 4.23 -7.89 5.27
C TYR A 173 3.19 -7.57 4.20
N PHE A 174 2.33 -6.58 4.43
CA PHE A 174 1.37 -6.16 3.40
C PHE A 174 2.09 -5.62 2.15
N ALA A 175 3.13 -4.80 2.34
CA ALA A 175 3.94 -4.24 1.27
C ALA A 175 4.79 -5.29 0.53
N ASN A 176 5.01 -6.46 1.14
CA ASN A 176 5.66 -7.64 0.56
C ASN A 176 4.67 -8.72 0.08
N TYR A 177 3.37 -8.42 0.06
CA TYR A 177 2.30 -9.36 -0.34
C TYR A 177 2.17 -10.63 0.52
N GLN A 178 2.75 -10.64 1.72
CA GLN A 178 2.62 -11.72 2.71
C GLN A 178 1.36 -11.50 3.56
N PHE A 179 0.18 -11.60 2.92
CA PHE A 179 -1.10 -11.19 3.52
C PHE A 179 -1.47 -11.93 4.82
N ARG A 180 -1.15 -13.23 4.93
CA ARG A 180 -1.41 -14.00 6.17
C ARG A 180 -0.54 -13.50 7.33
N LYS A 181 0.77 -13.38 7.12
CA LYS A 181 1.68 -12.80 8.13
C LYS A 181 1.26 -11.38 8.53
N SER A 182 0.80 -10.57 7.56
CA SER A 182 0.25 -9.24 7.79
C SER A 182 -0.99 -9.28 8.70
N GLU A 183 -1.94 -10.18 8.42
CA GLU A 183 -3.15 -10.38 9.22
C GLU A 183 -2.81 -10.80 10.66
N ASP A 184 -1.85 -11.70 10.83
CA ASP A 184 -1.41 -12.19 12.14
C ASP A 184 -0.82 -11.05 12.98
N MET A 185 0.06 -10.23 12.39
CA MET A 185 0.64 -9.08 13.10
C MET A 185 -0.42 -8.03 13.48
N LEU A 186 -1.34 -7.72 12.57
CA LEU A 186 -2.40 -6.75 12.84
C LEU A 186 -3.38 -7.27 13.90
N SER A 187 -3.62 -8.58 13.95
CA SER A 187 -4.42 -9.21 15.00
C SER A 187 -3.80 -9.02 16.38
N LYS A 188 -2.47 -9.09 16.51
CA LYS A 188 -1.77 -8.79 17.78
C LYS A 188 -2.06 -7.37 18.27
N VAL A 189 -2.17 -6.40 17.36
CA VAL A 189 -2.56 -5.01 17.70
C VAL A 189 -4.01 -4.97 18.19
N MET A 190 -4.93 -5.65 17.49
CA MET A 190 -6.36 -5.67 17.83
C MET A 190 -6.65 -6.36 19.17
N SER A 191 -5.83 -7.32 19.58
CA SER A 191 -5.96 -8.01 20.87
C SER A 191 -5.41 -7.21 22.06
N ALA A 192 -4.67 -6.13 21.82
CA ALA A 192 -4.12 -5.28 22.86
C ALA A 192 -5.10 -4.17 23.30
N SER A 193 -4.80 -3.50 24.41
CA SER A 193 -5.56 -2.33 24.89
C SER A 193 -5.58 -1.21 23.84
N PRO A 194 -6.72 -0.55 23.58
CA PRO A 194 -6.82 0.52 22.60
C PRO A 194 -5.75 1.61 22.78
N GLY A 195 -5.06 1.95 21.70
CA GLY A 195 -4.02 2.98 21.67
C GLY A 195 -3.86 3.62 20.29
N ARG A 196 -2.77 4.38 20.11
CA ARG A 196 -2.47 5.14 18.88
C ARG A 196 -2.60 4.31 17.60
N TRP A 197 -2.22 3.04 17.66
CA TRP A 197 -2.10 2.17 16.49
C TRP A 197 -3.34 1.33 16.19
N HIS A 198 -4.38 1.36 17.04
CA HIS A 198 -5.59 0.56 16.84
C HIS A 198 -6.33 0.94 15.56
N GLU A 199 -6.75 2.20 15.41
CA GLU A 199 -7.54 2.61 14.24
C GLU A 199 -6.78 2.42 12.91
N PRO A 200 -5.50 2.81 12.79
CA PRO A 200 -4.72 2.51 11.58
C PRO A 200 -4.55 1.02 11.31
N ALA A 201 -4.32 0.20 12.35
CA ALA A 201 -4.19 -1.24 12.21
C ALA A 201 -5.52 -1.89 11.81
N GLU A 202 -6.65 -1.46 12.39
CA GLU A 202 -7.97 -1.98 12.06
C GLU A 202 -8.34 -1.73 10.60
N LYS A 203 -8.07 -0.51 10.10
CA LYS A 203 -8.31 -0.18 8.69
C LYS A 203 -7.53 -1.10 7.75
N LEU A 204 -6.26 -1.35 8.05
CA LEU A 204 -5.43 -2.26 7.26
C LEU A 204 -5.88 -3.71 7.42
N PHE A 205 -6.19 -4.15 8.65
CA PHE A 205 -6.66 -5.48 8.96
C PHE A 205 -7.90 -5.82 8.14
N ARG A 206 -8.90 -4.92 8.07
CA ARG A 206 -10.10 -5.14 7.24
C ARG A 206 -9.75 -5.37 5.77
N LYS A 207 -8.78 -4.63 5.22
CA LYS A 207 -8.33 -4.80 3.82
C LYS A 207 -7.63 -6.15 3.64
N VAL A 208 -6.68 -6.47 4.51
CA VAL A 208 -5.92 -7.73 4.49
C VAL A 208 -6.84 -8.94 4.66
N HIS A 209 -7.76 -8.88 5.62
CA HIS A 209 -8.73 -9.92 5.90
C HIS A 209 -9.61 -10.24 4.68
N LYS A 210 -10.07 -9.22 3.95
CA LYS A 210 -10.79 -9.41 2.68
C LYS A 210 -9.92 -10.21 1.68
N ILE A 211 -8.65 -9.85 1.53
CA ILE A 211 -7.71 -10.52 0.60
C ILE A 211 -7.47 -11.97 1.03
N VAL A 212 -7.17 -12.22 2.32
CA VAL A 212 -6.93 -13.58 2.85
C VAL A 212 -8.16 -14.46 2.67
N ARG A 213 -9.36 -13.93 2.95
CA ARG A 213 -10.61 -14.69 2.74
C ARG A 213 -10.90 -14.96 1.27
N ALA A 214 -10.70 -13.98 0.40
CA ALA A 214 -10.89 -14.15 -1.03
C ALA A 214 -9.95 -15.22 -1.61
N SER A 215 -8.70 -15.25 -1.14
CA SER A 215 -7.65 -16.17 -1.58
C SER A 215 -7.55 -17.47 -0.78
N ALA A 216 -8.47 -17.75 0.14
CA ALA A 216 -8.36 -18.90 1.06
C ALA A 216 -8.23 -20.26 0.33
N GLY A 217 -8.82 -20.39 -0.86
CA GLY A 217 -8.74 -21.58 -1.71
C GLY A 217 -7.85 -21.45 -2.94
N TYR A 218 -7.10 -20.35 -3.08
CA TYR A 218 -6.40 -20.02 -4.33
C TYR A 218 -5.00 -19.47 -4.06
N THR A 219 -4.05 -19.82 -4.94
CA THR A 219 -2.75 -19.16 -4.96
C THR A 219 -2.83 -17.95 -5.87
N LEU A 220 -2.67 -16.75 -5.31
CA LEU A 220 -2.70 -15.51 -6.09
C LEU A 220 -1.47 -15.38 -6.97
N THR A 221 -1.66 -14.97 -8.23
CA THR A 221 -0.57 -14.54 -9.09
C THR A 221 0.07 -13.24 -8.57
N ASP A 222 1.28 -12.92 -9.01
CA ASP A 222 1.94 -11.66 -8.61
C ASP A 222 1.22 -10.43 -9.19
N VAL A 223 0.55 -10.58 -10.34
CA VAL A 223 -0.36 -9.54 -10.87
C VAL A 223 -1.51 -9.32 -9.90
N ALA A 224 -2.19 -10.38 -9.44
CA ALA A 224 -3.30 -10.25 -8.50
C ALA A 224 -2.87 -9.66 -7.16
N LYS A 225 -1.73 -10.07 -6.60
CA LYS A 225 -1.17 -9.48 -5.38
C LYS A 225 -0.92 -7.97 -5.53
N ARG A 226 -0.35 -7.54 -6.66
CA ARG A 226 -0.10 -6.11 -6.96
C ARG A 226 -1.39 -5.32 -7.10
N ILE A 227 -2.43 -5.91 -7.69
CA ILE A 227 -3.74 -5.26 -7.83
C ILE A 227 -4.44 -5.17 -6.47
N ALA A 228 -4.41 -6.25 -5.68
CA ALA A 228 -5.11 -6.35 -4.39
C ALA A 228 -4.72 -5.25 -3.39
N VAL A 229 -3.47 -4.77 -3.44
CA VAL A 229 -3.00 -3.71 -2.53
C VAL A 229 -3.40 -2.30 -2.96
N LYS A 230 -3.88 -2.08 -4.19
CA LYS A 230 -4.24 -0.75 -4.70
C LYS A 230 -5.42 -0.16 -3.94
N ASP A 231 -5.40 1.15 -3.72
CA ASP A 231 -6.53 1.89 -3.13
C ASP A 231 -7.58 2.26 -4.18
N ARG A 232 -7.18 2.29 -5.46
CA ARG A 232 -8.07 2.42 -6.61
C ARG A 232 -7.56 1.52 -7.73
N VAL A 233 -8.45 0.74 -8.32
CA VAL A 233 -8.14 -0.10 -9.47
C VAL A 233 -8.55 0.58 -10.76
N SER A 234 -7.78 0.33 -11.81
CA SER A 234 -8.03 0.84 -13.15
C SER A 234 -8.84 -0.15 -13.99
N ARG A 235 -9.37 0.29 -15.12
CA ARG A 235 -10.06 -0.59 -16.08
C ARG A 235 -9.16 -1.74 -16.57
N ALA A 236 -7.87 -1.47 -16.73
CA ALA A 236 -6.90 -2.51 -17.10
C ALA A 236 -6.68 -3.54 -15.99
N ASP A 237 -6.71 -3.11 -14.72
CA ASP A 237 -6.60 -4.03 -13.58
C ASP A 237 -7.80 -5.00 -13.50
N VAL A 238 -9.01 -4.50 -13.81
CA VAL A 238 -10.21 -5.35 -13.88
C VAL A 238 -10.08 -6.36 -15.02
N ALA A 239 -9.65 -5.91 -16.20
CA ALA A 239 -9.43 -6.81 -17.34
C ALA A 239 -8.39 -7.90 -17.00
N ALA A 240 -7.26 -7.51 -16.39
CA ALA A 240 -6.21 -8.44 -15.98
C ALA A 240 -6.73 -9.50 -15.03
N LEU A 241 -7.42 -9.12 -13.94
CA LEU A 241 -7.95 -10.10 -12.99
C LEU A 241 -9.01 -11.01 -13.60
N LEU A 242 -9.88 -10.50 -14.47
CA LEU A 242 -10.89 -11.34 -15.14
C LEU A 242 -10.25 -12.37 -16.07
N VAL A 243 -9.20 -12.00 -16.79
CA VAL A 243 -8.57 -12.91 -17.75
C VAL A 243 -7.64 -13.89 -17.04
N ASP A 244 -6.84 -13.41 -16.10
CA ASP A 244 -5.77 -14.20 -15.50
C ASP A 244 -6.26 -15.10 -14.35
N GLU A 245 -7.17 -14.61 -13.50
CA GLU A 245 -7.60 -15.35 -12.30
C GLU A 245 -8.83 -16.24 -12.53
N ILE A 246 -9.68 -15.90 -13.50
CA ILE A 246 -10.90 -16.68 -13.80
C ILE A 246 -10.96 -17.19 -15.24
N HIS A 247 -9.90 -16.98 -16.03
CA HIS A 247 -9.79 -17.47 -17.40
C HIS A 247 -10.98 -17.09 -18.28
N LEU A 248 -11.38 -15.82 -18.21
CA LEU A 248 -12.59 -15.30 -18.86
C LEU A 248 -12.76 -15.79 -20.31
N ASP A 249 -11.70 -15.76 -21.14
CA ASP A 249 -11.83 -16.15 -22.55
C ASP A 249 -12.29 -17.61 -22.72
N ARG A 250 -11.68 -18.52 -21.95
CA ARG A 250 -12.03 -19.95 -21.94
C ARG A 250 -13.44 -20.16 -21.39
N LEU A 251 -13.76 -19.44 -20.32
CA LEU A 251 -15.04 -19.54 -19.65
C LEU A 251 -16.20 -19.13 -20.58
N MET A 252 -16.03 -18.04 -21.30
CA MET A 252 -17.03 -17.51 -22.23
C MET A 252 -17.16 -18.38 -23.47
N ALA A 253 -16.03 -18.83 -24.06
CA ALA A 253 -16.04 -19.70 -25.24
C ALA A 253 -16.72 -21.06 -25.00
N GLY A 254 -16.67 -21.58 -23.77
CA GLY A 254 -17.32 -22.84 -23.40
C GLY A 254 -18.85 -22.74 -23.22
N ARG A 255 -19.40 -21.53 -23.06
CA ARG A 255 -20.82 -21.32 -22.73
C ARG A 255 -21.59 -20.52 -23.77
N ILE A 256 -20.89 -19.73 -24.57
CA ILE A 256 -21.48 -18.79 -25.53
C ILE A 256 -20.78 -19.01 -26.87
N ALA A 257 -21.56 -19.07 -27.95
CA ALA A 257 -20.98 -19.01 -29.29
C ALA A 257 -20.14 -17.73 -29.39
N ALA A 258 -18.85 -17.86 -29.72
CA ALA A 258 -17.98 -16.70 -29.90
C ALA A 258 -18.65 -15.71 -30.86
N PRO A 259 -18.62 -14.40 -30.56
CA PRO A 259 -19.35 -13.41 -31.34
C PRO A 259 -19.01 -13.53 -32.83
N GLN A 260 -20.02 -13.79 -33.67
CA GLN A 260 -19.85 -14.05 -35.11
C GLN A 260 -19.42 -12.83 -35.95
N LYS A 261 -18.89 -11.75 -35.33
CA LYS A 261 -18.36 -10.61 -36.09
C LYS A 261 -17.13 -11.07 -36.87
N LYS A 262 -17.35 -11.38 -38.16
CA LYS A 262 -16.33 -11.52 -39.20
C LYS A 262 -15.36 -10.33 -39.11
N ASN A 263 -14.12 -10.60 -38.75
CA ASN A 263 -13.04 -9.60 -38.71
C ASN A 263 -12.83 -8.99 -40.11
N PRO A 264 -12.48 -7.70 -40.17
CA PRO A 264 -11.39 -7.32 -41.07
C PRO A 264 -10.07 -7.17 -40.31
N GLU A 265 -10.07 -6.55 -39.13
CA GLU A 265 -8.94 -6.47 -38.20
C GLU A 265 -9.55 -6.32 -36.81
N ALA A 266 -9.07 -7.07 -35.81
CA ALA A 266 -9.59 -6.94 -34.44
C ALA A 266 -9.47 -5.48 -34.02
N PHE A 267 -10.57 -4.81 -33.67
CA PHE A 267 -10.53 -3.42 -33.23
C PHE A 267 -9.64 -3.31 -31.99
N ILE A 268 -8.47 -2.70 -32.14
CA ILE A 268 -7.51 -2.44 -31.06
C ILE A 268 -7.59 -0.94 -30.74
N PRO A 269 -8.11 -0.53 -29.57
CA PRO A 269 -8.08 0.86 -29.15
C PRO A 269 -6.65 1.42 -29.19
N ALA A 270 -6.50 2.64 -29.71
CA ALA A 270 -5.18 3.23 -29.98
C ALA A 270 -4.34 3.41 -28.70
N ASP A 271 -5.00 3.68 -27.57
CA ASP A 271 -4.42 3.90 -26.24
C ASP A 271 -4.03 2.62 -25.50
N VAL A 272 -4.26 1.44 -26.10
CA VAL A 272 -3.93 0.13 -25.53
C VAL A 272 -2.64 -0.45 -26.12
N ARG A 273 -2.12 0.08 -27.23
CA ARG A 273 -1.06 -0.56 -28.03
C ARG A 273 0.21 -0.90 -27.24
N GLU A 274 0.64 0.00 -26.38
CA GLU A 274 1.83 -0.11 -25.51
C GLU A 274 1.47 -0.46 -24.06
N ASN A 275 0.20 -0.80 -23.78
CA ASN A 275 -0.22 -1.13 -22.44
C ASN A 275 0.21 -2.55 -22.05
N LEU A 276 0.68 -2.70 -20.81
CA LEU A 276 1.08 -4.00 -20.25
C LEU A 276 -0.04 -5.05 -20.35
N PHE A 277 -1.29 -4.65 -20.08
CA PHE A 277 -2.44 -5.54 -20.07
C PHE A 277 -3.20 -5.56 -21.40
N LYS A 278 -2.52 -5.26 -22.51
CA LYS A 278 -3.13 -5.28 -23.84
C LYS A 278 -3.81 -6.62 -24.16
N PRO A 279 -3.19 -7.80 -23.94
CA PRO A 279 -3.85 -9.07 -24.23
C PRO A 279 -5.18 -9.23 -23.50
N GLU A 280 -5.20 -8.88 -22.21
CA GLU A 280 -6.36 -9.04 -21.33
C GLU A 280 -7.46 -8.03 -21.69
N ILE A 281 -7.08 -6.80 -22.03
CA ILE A 281 -7.99 -5.77 -22.53
C ILE A 281 -8.67 -6.24 -23.83
N LEU A 282 -7.92 -6.85 -24.76
CA LEU A 282 -8.51 -7.33 -26.02
C LEU A 282 -9.50 -8.48 -25.79
N VAL A 283 -9.31 -9.31 -24.76
CA VAL A 283 -10.29 -10.33 -24.37
C VAL A 283 -11.59 -9.69 -23.87
N VAL A 284 -11.53 -8.71 -22.97
CA VAL A 284 -12.77 -8.08 -22.46
C VAL A 284 -13.50 -7.29 -23.56
N VAL A 285 -12.76 -6.69 -24.51
CA VAL A 285 -13.33 -6.02 -25.70
C VAL A 285 -13.95 -7.05 -26.66
N LYS A 286 -13.29 -8.19 -26.90
CA LYS A 286 -13.81 -9.29 -27.72
C LYS A 286 -15.18 -9.77 -27.21
N TRP A 287 -15.35 -9.86 -25.90
CA TRP A 287 -16.60 -10.29 -25.26
C TRP A 287 -17.58 -9.16 -24.97
N ASP A 288 -17.27 -7.93 -25.38
CA ASP A 288 -18.12 -6.74 -25.25
C ASP A 288 -18.65 -6.57 -23.81
N LEU A 289 -17.75 -6.66 -22.82
CA LEU A 289 -18.14 -6.63 -21.41
C LEU A 289 -18.65 -5.25 -20.98
N ARG A 290 -19.88 -5.21 -20.47
CA ARG A 290 -20.51 -3.97 -20.02
C ARG A 290 -19.78 -3.36 -18.83
N GLY A 291 -19.47 -2.07 -18.89
CA GLY A 291 -18.61 -1.36 -17.94
C GLY A 291 -17.13 -1.33 -18.33
N LEU A 292 -16.69 -2.15 -19.31
CA LEU A 292 -15.33 -2.16 -19.87
C LEU A 292 -15.32 -1.89 -21.38
N GLU A 293 -16.40 -1.38 -21.96
CA GLU A 293 -16.46 -1.03 -23.37
C GLU A 293 -15.53 0.16 -23.68
N PRO A 294 -14.91 0.19 -24.87
CA PRO A 294 -14.25 1.39 -25.38
C PRO A 294 -15.23 2.58 -25.40
N ILE A 295 -14.76 3.73 -24.93
CA ILE A 295 -15.53 4.97 -24.81
C ILE A 295 -15.15 5.87 -25.97
N TYR A 296 -16.16 6.44 -26.65
CA TYR A 296 -15.90 7.41 -27.71
C TYR A 296 -15.30 8.68 -27.13
N ASP A 297 -14.11 9.03 -27.60
CA ASP A 297 -13.44 10.27 -27.26
C ASP A 297 -13.64 11.32 -28.36
N SER A 298 -14.27 12.43 -28.01
CA SER A 298 -14.57 13.50 -28.97
C SER A 298 -13.32 14.22 -29.48
N THR A 299 -12.26 14.22 -28.69
CA THR A 299 -10.99 14.91 -29.01
C THR A 299 -10.21 14.16 -30.08
N SER A 300 -9.96 12.88 -29.86
CA SER A 300 -9.26 11.98 -30.79
C SER A 300 -10.17 11.41 -31.88
N ARG A 301 -11.49 11.59 -31.76
CA ARG A 301 -12.52 11.04 -32.66
C ARG A 301 -12.40 9.52 -32.83
N ALA A 302 -12.03 8.85 -31.74
CA ALA A 302 -11.80 7.41 -31.70
C ALA A 302 -12.41 6.80 -30.45
N TYR A 303 -12.73 5.51 -30.52
CA TYR A 303 -13.07 4.74 -29.33
C TYR A 303 -11.78 4.34 -28.59
N LEU A 304 -11.66 4.76 -27.33
CA LEU A 304 -10.49 4.54 -26.48
C LEU A 304 -10.87 3.69 -25.26
N PHE A 305 -9.96 2.85 -24.78
CA PHE A 305 -10.26 1.98 -23.63
C PHE A 305 -10.06 2.69 -22.29
N TYR A 306 -9.18 3.69 -22.23
CA TYR A 306 -8.68 4.35 -21.04
C TYR A 306 -8.14 3.38 -19.98
N PRO A 307 -7.05 2.64 -20.25
CA PRO A 307 -6.51 1.61 -19.36
C PRO A 307 -6.31 2.05 -17.91
N ASN A 308 -5.83 3.29 -17.71
CA ASN A 308 -5.50 3.85 -16.40
C ASN A 308 -6.68 4.55 -15.70
N LYS A 309 -7.84 4.69 -16.37
CA LYS A 309 -9.01 5.31 -15.76
C LYS A 309 -9.49 4.44 -14.58
N PRO A 310 -9.64 5.01 -13.36
CA PRO A 310 -10.22 4.30 -12.23
C PRO A 310 -11.63 3.80 -12.53
N ILE A 311 -11.98 2.63 -12.00
CA ILE A 311 -13.35 2.11 -12.06
C ILE A 311 -14.11 2.45 -10.78
N SER A 312 -15.34 2.91 -10.94
CA SER A 312 -16.28 3.11 -9.84
C SER A 312 -16.96 1.80 -9.44
N ARG A 313 -17.49 1.73 -8.23
CA ARG A 313 -18.22 0.56 -7.72
C ARG A 313 -19.44 0.21 -8.57
N LYS A 314 -20.15 1.21 -9.13
CA LYS A 314 -21.26 0.96 -10.06
C LYS A 314 -20.80 0.38 -11.41
N GLU A 315 -19.66 0.83 -11.93
CA GLU A 315 -19.09 0.29 -13.17
C GLU A 315 -18.65 -1.16 -12.97
N LEU A 316 -18.04 -1.49 -11.82
CA LEU A 316 -17.73 -2.89 -11.48
C LEU A 316 -19.01 -3.73 -11.37
N ALA A 317 -20.09 -3.21 -10.74
CA ALA A 317 -21.36 -3.92 -10.67
C ALA A 317 -21.94 -4.23 -12.07
N PHE A 318 -21.80 -3.31 -13.03
CA PHE A 318 -22.21 -3.56 -14.41
C PHE A 318 -21.43 -4.72 -15.06
N VAL A 319 -20.11 -4.76 -14.82
CA VAL A 319 -19.22 -5.83 -15.33
C VAL A 319 -19.62 -7.18 -14.74
N LEU A 320 -19.79 -7.25 -13.42
CA LEU A 320 -20.13 -8.50 -12.73
C LEU A 320 -21.50 -9.03 -13.16
N GLU A 321 -22.51 -8.17 -13.28
CA GLU A 321 -23.84 -8.56 -13.77
C GLU A 321 -23.80 -9.06 -15.22
N ASP A 322 -23.06 -8.36 -16.09
CA ASP A 322 -22.97 -8.73 -17.50
C ASP A 322 -22.27 -10.09 -17.69
N ILE A 323 -21.19 -10.34 -16.94
CA ILE A 323 -20.53 -11.65 -16.92
C ILE A 323 -21.51 -12.72 -16.42
N LEU A 324 -22.25 -12.46 -15.34
CA LEU A 324 -23.26 -13.39 -14.83
C LEU A 324 -24.31 -13.74 -15.89
N ILE A 325 -24.93 -12.74 -16.53
CA ILE A 325 -25.95 -12.95 -17.57
C ILE A 325 -25.39 -13.80 -18.70
N LYS A 326 -24.23 -13.41 -19.23
CA LYS A 326 -23.60 -14.08 -20.38
C LYS A 326 -23.26 -15.54 -20.05
N ILE A 327 -22.81 -15.82 -18.83
CA ILE A 327 -22.36 -17.16 -18.42
C ILE A 327 -23.51 -18.08 -18.02
N THR A 328 -24.60 -17.53 -17.47
CA THR A 328 -25.79 -18.33 -17.12
C THR A 328 -26.79 -18.45 -18.26
N GLY A 329 -26.75 -17.54 -19.23
CA GLY A 329 -27.78 -17.38 -20.25
C GLY A 329 -29.10 -16.84 -19.70
N ASP A 330 -29.13 -16.36 -18.45
CA ASP A 330 -30.33 -15.87 -17.79
C ASP A 330 -30.52 -14.37 -18.05
N GLU A 331 -31.19 -14.04 -19.14
CA GLU A 331 -31.52 -12.65 -19.50
C GLU A 331 -32.45 -11.96 -18.48
N SER A 332 -33.20 -12.73 -17.68
CA SER A 332 -34.10 -12.16 -16.67
C SER A 332 -33.35 -11.38 -15.59
N LEU A 333 -32.05 -11.66 -15.41
CA LEU A 333 -31.22 -10.94 -14.47
C LEU A 333 -31.15 -9.46 -14.79
N ALA A 334 -31.17 -9.03 -16.05
CA ALA A 334 -31.05 -7.63 -16.46
C ALA A 334 -32.23 -6.75 -15.99
N SER A 335 -33.37 -7.36 -15.66
CA SER A 335 -34.58 -6.66 -15.23
C SER A 335 -35.18 -7.19 -13.92
N LYS A 336 -34.48 -8.09 -13.23
CA LYS A 336 -34.99 -8.86 -12.08
C LYS A 336 -35.59 -7.98 -10.97
N TYR A 337 -35.03 -6.80 -10.75
CA TYR A 337 -35.44 -5.88 -9.69
C TYR A 337 -36.19 -4.64 -10.20
N TYR A 338 -36.60 -4.62 -11.46
CA TYR A 338 -37.39 -3.51 -12.01
C TYR A 338 -38.77 -3.43 -11.34
N GLY A 339 -39.27 -2.20 -11.16
CA GLY A 339 -40.58 -1.95 -10.56
C GLY A 339 -40.61 -1.97 -9.03
N GLN A 340 -39.47 -2.14 -8.36
CA GLN A 340 -39.41 -1.99 -6.90
C GLN A 340 -39.51 -0.52 -6.48
N SER A 341 -40.40 -0.24 -5.53
CA SER A 341 -40.63 1.12 -5.04
C SER A 341 -39.55 1.62 -4.07
N ASN A 342 -38.86 0.69 -3.39
CA ASN A 342 -37.87 1.01 -2.36
C ASN A 342 -36.56 0.24 -2.63
N SER A 343 -35.44 0.90 -2.39
CA SER A 343 -34.12 0.28 -2.41
C SER A 343 -33.71 -0.15 -0.99
N PRO A 344 -33.08 -1.33 -0.83
CA PRO A 344 -32.45 -1.71 0.43
C PRO A 344 -31.14 -0.94 0.70
N TYR A 345 -30.66 -0.14 -0.26
CA TYR A 345 -29.45 0.67 -0.15
C TYR A 345 -29.82 2.16 -0.23
N PRO A 346 -29.47 2.99 0.77
CA PRO A 346 -29.93 4.37 0.90
C PRO A 346 -29.50 5.29 -0.26
N ASP A 347 -28.40 4.95 -0.93
CA ASP A 347 -27.76 5.74 -1.99
C ASP A 347 -27.87 5.09 -3.39
N VAL A 348 -28.74 4.09 -3.54
CA VAL A 348 -28.99 3.42 -4.83
C VAL A 348 -30.49 3.52 -5.14
N PRO A 349 -30.97 4.63 -5.73
CA PRO A 349 -32.38 4.77 -6.08
C PRO A 349 -32.84 3.70 -7.09
N PRO A 350 -34.05 3.11 -6.97
CA PRO A 350 -34.56 2.11 -7.92
C PRO A 350 -34.67 2.58 -9.37
N THR A 351 -34.72 3.90 -9.58
CA THR A 351 -34.76 4.54 -10.91
C THR A 351 -33.38 4.67 -11.57
N SER A 352 -32.30 4.37 -10.84
CA SER A 352 -30.93 4.51 -11.37
C SER A 352 -30.60 3.38 -12.33
N ALA A 353 -29.89 3.69 -13.41
CA ALA A 353 -29.47 2.70 -14.41
C ALA A 353 -28.66 1.53 -13.82
N TYR A 354 -27.94 1.78 -12.72
CA TYR A 354 -27.12 0.79 -12.02
C TYR A 354 -27.86 0.03 -10.91
N TYR A 355 -29.12 0.36 -10.59
CA TYR A 355 -29.85 -0.25 -9.46
C TYR A 355 -29.87 -1.77 -9.53
N ASN A 356 -30.22 -2.29 -10.71
CA ASN A 356 -30.37 -3.72 -10.92
C ASN A 356 -29.01 -4.44 -10.82
N ALA A 357 -27.96 -3.88 -11.43
CA ALA A 357 -26.60 -4.41 -11.38
C ALA A 357 -26.04 -4.45 -9.96
N VAL A 358 -26.24 -3.38 -9.18
CA VAL A 358 -25.84 -3.31 -7.77
C VAL A 358 -26.59 -4.37 -6.96
N THR A 359 -27.91 -4.44 -7.10
CA THR A 359 -28.73 -5.39 -6.35
C THR A 359 -28.37 -6.84 -6.69
N ASN A 360 -28.16 -7.16 -7.98
CA ASN A 360 -27.72 -8.49 -8.39
C ASN A 360 -26.35 -8.86 -7.81
N SER A 361 -25.41 -7.90 -7.81
CA SER A 361 -24.04 -8.11 -7.31
C SER A 361 -24.01 -8.31 -5.80
N VAL A 362 -24.76 -7.49 -5.05
CA VAL A 362 -24.79 -7.55 -3.58
C VAL A 362 -25.55 -8.78 -3.09
N THR A 363 -26.72 -9.10 -3.65
CA THR A 363 -27.51 -10.28 -3.23
C THR A 363 -26.81 -11.62 -3.47
N ARG A 364 -25.84 -11.67 -4.38
CA ARG A 364 -24.98 -12.85 -4.63
C ARG A 364 -23.67 -12.83 -3.85
N GLY A 365 -23.44 -11.79 -3.05
CA GLY A 365 -22.22 -11.59 -2.28
C GLY A 365 -20.99 -11.32 -3.14
N LEU A 366 -21.17 -10.84 -4.38
CA LEU A 366 -20.04 -10.40 -5.23
C LEU A 366 -19.51 -9.04 -4.80
N MET A 367 -20.38 -8.17 -4.28
CA MET A 367 -20.03 -6.88 -3.70
C MET A 367 -20.77 -6.70 -2.38
N ALA A 368 -20.35 -5.74 -1.55
CA ALA A 368 -20.98 -5.49 -0.24
C ALA A 368 -21.13 -3.99 0.03
N PRO A 369 -22.22 -3.54 0.66
CA PRO A 369 -22.33 -2.17 1.17
C PRO A 369 -21.37 -1.96 2.35
N ASP A 370 -21.19 -0.69 2.74
CA ASP A 370 -20.46 -0.35 3.95
C ASP A 370 -21.30 -0.63 5.22
N LEU A 371 -20.74 -0.32 6.39
CA LEU A 371 -21.41 -0.51 7.69
C LEU A 371 -22.68 0.34 7.87
N SER A 372 -22.82 1.45 7.11
CA SER A 372 -24.04 2.27 7.11
C SER A 372 -25.14 1.70 6.21
N GLY A 373 -24.84 0.65 5.44
CA GLY A 373 -25.73 0.08 4.43
C GLY A 373 -25.63 0.77 3.07
N ALA A 374 -24.84 1.84 2.94
CA ALA A 374 -24.62 2.54 1.67
C ALA A 374 -23.74 1.72 0.73
N PHE A 375 -24.09 1.69 -0.56
CA PHE A 375 -23.32 0.99 -1.58
C PHE A 375 -22.15 1.82 -2.12
N ARG A 376 -22.24 3.15 -2.08
CA ARG A 376 -21.28 4.14 -2.59
C ARG A 376 -20.98 3.95 -4.08
N PRO A 377 -21.98 4.12 -4.97
CA PRO A 377 -21.85 3.77 -6.39
C PRO A 377 -20.74 4.53 -7.13
N ASP A 378 -20.48 5.77 -6.74
CA ASP A 378 -19.49 6.66 -7.39
C ASP A 378 -18.08 6.58 -6.79
N GLU A 379 -17.91 5.86 -5.68
CA GLU A 379 -16.57 5.64 -5.11
C GLU A 379 -15.76 4.71 -6.00
N ASN A 380 -14.44 4.95 -6.03
CA ASN A 380 -13.52 4.06 -6.73
C ASN A 380 -13.46 2.71 -6.04
N THR A 381 -13.45 1.64 -6.82
CA THR A 381 -13.23 0.29 -6.31
C THR A 381 -11.78 0.12 -5.86
N ASP A 382 -11.59 -0.45 -4.67
CA ASP A 382 -10.28 -0.84 -4.16
C ASP A 382 -9.87 -2.25 -4.63
N GLY A 383 -8.57 -2.55 -4.57
CA GLY A 383 -8.03 -3.82 -5.05
C GLY A 383 -8.53 -5.05 -4.31
N ALA A 384 -8.76 -4.94 -3.00
CA ALA A 384 -9.22 -6.06 -2.18
C ALA A 384 -10.68 -6.39 -2.49
N GLU A 385 -11.52 -5.37 -2.69
CA GLU A 385 -12.90 -5.55 -3.16
C GLU A 385 -12.94 -6.21 -4.54
N LEU A 386 -12.17 -5.68 -5.51
CA LEU A 386 -12.13 -6.26 -6.86
C LEU A 386 -11.70 -7.73 -6.82
N LEU A 387 -10.63 -8.05 -6.11
CA LEU A 387 -10.16 -9.43 -5.96
C LEU A 387 -11.24 -10.33 -5.35
N GLN A 388 -11.90 -9.86 -4.29
CA GLN A 388 -12.99 -10.59 -3.64
C GLN A 388 -14.14 -10.84 -4.61
N SER A 389 -14.57 -9.83 -5.36
CA SER A 389 -15.64 -9.95 -6.35
C SER A 389 -15.32 -10.97 -7.42
N VAL A 390 -14.10 -10.91 -7.99
CA VAL A 390 -13.65 -11.80 -9.07
C VAL A 390 -13.51 -13.25 -8.58
N LEU A 391 -12.88 -13.48 -7.43
CA LEU A 391 -12.73 -14.83 -6.88
C LEU A 391 -14.06 -15.41 -6.39
N ARG A 392 -14.96 -14.57 -5.87
CA ARG A 392 -16.33 -15.02 -5.54
C ARG A 392 -17.11 -15.39 -6.79
N LEU A 393 -16.98 -14.62 -7.87
CA LEU A 393 -17.58 -14.92 -9.16
C LEU A 393 -17.08 -16.28 -9.66
N ARG A 394 -15.77 -16.56 -9.60
CA ARG A 394 -15.18 -17.88 -9.92
C ARG A 394 -15.87 -19.02 -9.16
N ASN A 395 -16.03 -18.85 -7.85
CA ASN A 395 -16.69 -19.84 -6.97
C ASN A 395 -18.16 -20.08 -7.35
N VAL A 396 -18.93 -19.01 -7.58
CA VAL A 396 -20.34 -19.10 -7.95
C VAL A 396 -20.51 -19.83 -9.30
N MET A 397 -19.52 -19.72 -10.18
CA MET A 397 -19.57 -20.30 -11.52
C MET A 397 -19.03 -21.73 -11.60
N ASN A 398 -18.56 -22.32 -10.48
CA ASN A 398 -17.88 -23.64 -10.42
C ASN A 398 -16.69 -23.74 -11.39
N VAL A 399 -15.92 -22.67 -11.56
CA VAL A 399 -14.74 -22.66 -12.43
C VAL A 399 -13.55 -23.19 -11.63
N GLN A 400 -13.24 -24.49 -11.82
CA GLN A 400 -12.01 -25.10 -11.28
C GLN A 400 -10.78 -24.57 -12.01
#